data_AF-A0A960JR38-F1
#
_entry.id   AF-A0A960JR38-F1
#
_cell.length_a   1.000
_cell.length_b   1.000
_cell.length_c   1.000
_cell.angle_alpha   90.00
_cell.angle_beta   90.00
_cell.angle_gamma   90.00
#
_symmetry.space_group_name_H-M   'P 1'
#
loop_
_entity.id
_entity.type
_entity.pdbx_description
1 polymer ?
#
loop_
_entity_poly.entity_id
_entity_poly.type
_entity_poly.pdbx_seq_one_letter_code
_entity_poly.pdbx_strand_id
1 'polypeptide(L)'
;MNPADTNDLEPLRQLTEGMAIVVGGDRIARVSAELAGAFVEGDRLLTVPSTGALLHVPADVGRRTEAAVDRAVAAFSRMGAVTDDEISAFFEAFADRLDDDDAFAPIAEANAADVAAANARGRSTTRLVLSDTMRADMIDGLRTWAAAES
;
A
#
# COMPACT_ATOMS: atom_id res chain seq x y z
N MET A 1 11.46 34.38 -16.79
CA MET A 1 12.53 33.37 -16.83
C MET A 1 11.96 32.20 -17.60
N ASN A 2 12.38 32.04 -18.85
CA ASN A 2 11.89 30.99 -19.74
C ASN A 2 12.61 29.70 -19.33
N PRO A 3 11.96 28.55 -19.10
CA PRO A 3 12.68 27.30 -18.98
C PRO A 3 13.17 26.94 -20.39
N ALA A 4 14.40 27.36 -20.69
CA ALA A 4 15.12 26.87 -21.85
C ALA A 4 15.41 25.38 -21.64
N ASP A 5 15.02 24.59 -22.63
CA ASP A 5 15.78 23.47 -23.19
C ASP A 5 16.43 22.48 -22.23
N THR A 6 15.83 21.29 -22.10
CA THR A 6 16.34 19.98 -22.59
C THR A 6 15.75 18.85 -21.76
N ASN A 7 14.97 17.99 -22.41
CA ASN A 7 14.46 16.74 -21.84
C ASN A 7 15.51 15.61 -21.94
N ASP A 8 16.79 15.95 -21.84
CA ASP A 8 17.90 14.99 -21.82
C ASP A 8 18.07 14.50 -20.38
N LEU A 9 17.02 13.85 -19.88
CA LEU A 9 17.05 13.19 -18.59
C LEU A 9 17.72 11.83 -18.76
N GLU A 10 18.94 11.71 -18.26
CA GLU A 10 19.62 10.42 -18.17
C GLU A 10 19.20 9.67 -16.90
N PRO A 11 19.00 8.34 -16.98
CA PRO A 11 18.70 7.53 -15.81
C PRO A 11 19.89 7.49 -14.86
N LEU A 12 19.61 7.57 -13.56
CA LEU A 12 20.62 7.33 -12.52
C LEU A 12 20.99 5.85 -12.51
N ARG A 13 22.20 5.51 -12.98
CA ARG A 13 22.67 4.12 -13.11
C ARG A 13 23.43 3.59 -11.90
N GLN A 14 24.09 4.47 -11.17
CA GLN A 14 24.95 4.12 -10.04
C GLN A 14 25.06 5.28 -9.07
N LEU A 15 25.44 4.94 -7.84
CA LEU A 15 25.81 5.90 -6.81
C LEU A 15 27.26 5.67 -6.38
N THR A 16 27.92 6.74 -5.97
CA THR A 16 29.29 6.67 -5.44
C THR A 16 29.30 7.29 -4.05
N GLU A 17 30.08 6.72 -3.13
CA GLU A 17 30.25 7.30 -1.81
C GLU A 17 30.67 8.78 -1.89
N GLY A 18 30.04 9.62 -1.07
CA GLY A 18 30.30 11.06 -1.02
C GLY A 18 29.65 11.88 -2.14
N MET A 19 29.01 11.23 -3.14
CA MET A 19 28.28 11.90 -4.21
C MET A 19 27.25 12.87 -3.61
N ALA A 20 27.25 14.10 -4.13
CA ALA A 20 26.39 15.18 -3.67
C ALA A 20 25.03 15.12 -4.38
N ILE A 21 23.96 14.97 -3.61
CA ILE A 21 22.58 14.97 -4.09
C ILE A 21 21.88 16.23 -3.56
N VAL A 22 21.26 16.99 -4.46
CA VAL A 22 20.47 18.16 -4.08
C VAL A 22 19.17 17.70 -3.43
N VAL A 23 18.87 18.23 -2.26
CA VAL A 23 17.66 17.94 -1.49
C VAL A 23 16.95 19.24 -1.15
N GLY A 24 15.64 19.31 -1.43
CA GLY A 24 14.83 20.51 -1.15
C GLY A 24 15.18 21.76 -1.98
N GLY A 25 16.06 21.63 -2.98
CA GLY A 25 16.45 22.71 -3.88
C GLY A 25 17.59 23.61 -3.40
N ASP A 26 17.99 23.52 -2.13
CA ASP A 26 18.96 24.43 -1.50
C ASP A 26 20.05 23.75 -0.65
N ARG A 27 19.93 22.43 -0.42
CA ARG A 27 20.82 21.66 0.44
C ARG A 27 21.42 20.46 -0.28
N ILE A 28 22.52 19.96 0.26
CA ILE A 28 23.23 18.79 -0.25
C ILE A 28 23.20 17.68 0.79
N ALA A 29 22.74 16.50 0.39
CA ALA A 29 22.95 15.25 1.10
C ALA A 29 24.09 14.47 0.41
N ARG A 30 24.93 13.78 1.20
CA ARG A 30 26.01 12.95 0.66
C ARG A 30 25.64 11.48 0.76
N VAL A 31 25.85 10.76 -0.33
CA VAL A 31 25.65 9.32 -0.41
C VAL A 31 26.63 8.60 0.52
N SER A 32 26.12 7.67 1.35
CA SER A 32 26.96 6.81 2.20
C SER A 32 27.56 5.64 1.40
N ALA A 33 28.63 5.03 1.92
CA ALA A 33 29.21 3.81 1.33
C ALA A 33 28.19 2.67 1.20
N GLU A 34 27.35 2.48 2.23
CA GLU A 34 26.30 1.47 2.25
C GLU A 34 25.28 1.68 1.12
N LEU A 35 24.78 2.91 0.97
CA LEU A 35 23.85 3.26 -0.09
C LEU A 35 24.48 3.09 -1.49
N ALA A 36 25.72 3.53 -1.66
CA ALA A 36 26.44 3.38 -2.92
C ALA A 36 26.63 1.91 -3.30
N GLY A 37 26.93 1.04 -2.33
CA GLY A 37 27.11 -0.39 -2.56
C GLY A 37 25.80 -1.16 -2.79
N ALA A 38 24.68 -0.69 -2.25
CA ALA A 38 23.37 -1.33 -2.41
C ALA A 38 22.66 -0.91 -3.71
N PHE A 39 22.94 0.28 -4.23
CA PHE A 39 22.26 0.84 -5.38
C PHE A 39 22.72 0.20 -6.69
N VAL A 40 21.77 -0.28 -7.50
CA VAL A 40 22.01 -0.80 -8.85
C VAL A 40 21.13 -0.10 -9.87
N GLU A 41 21.47 -0.25 -11.16
CA GLU A 41 20.68 0.34 -12.25
C GLU A 41 19.21 -0.13 -12.21
N GLY A 42 18.30 0.83 -12.32
CA GLY A 42 16.85 0.63 -12.22
C GLY A 42 16.27 0.92 -10.84
N ASP A 43 17.10 1.02 -9.81
CA ASP A 43 16.67 1.49 -8.50
C ASP A 43 16.29 2.97 -8.54
N ARG A 44 15.47 3.40 -7.57
CA ARG A 44 15.09 4.82 -7.40
C ARG A 44 15.73 5.38 -6.15
N LEU A 45 16.17 6.63 -6.24
CA LEU A 45 16.62 7.42 -5.11
C LEU A 45 15.60 8.53 -4.85
N LEU A 46 14.93 8.49 -3.70
CA LEU A 46 14.02 9.55 -3.28
C LEU A 46 14.71 10.43 -2.24
N THR A 47 14.50 11.73 -2.32
CA THR A 47 15.00 12.67 -1.32
C THR A 47 13.86 13.08 -0.40
N VAL A 48 14.15 13.20 0.90
CA VAL A 48 13.19 13.69 1.90
C VAL A 48 13.59 15.12 2.28
N PRO A 49 12.90 16.16 1.79
CA PRO A 49 13.33 17.54 2.01
C PRO A 49 13.42 17.94 3.49
N SER A 50 12.51 17.49 4.33
CA SER A 50 12.47 17.89 5.74
C SER A 50 13.69 17.37 6.53
N THR A 51 14.19 16.19 6.21
CA THR A 51 15.27 15.54 6.98
C THR A 51 16.61 15.50 6.24
N GLY A 52 16.61 15.69 4.92
CA GLY A 52 17.79 15.45 4.10
C GLY A 52 18.05 13.97 3.81
N ALA A 53 17.16 13.06 4.22
CA ALA A 53 17.35 11.63 4.02
C ALA A 53 17.31 11.24 2.55
N LEU A 54 18.16 10.28 2.19
CA LEU A 54 18.18 9.62 0.89
C LEU A 54 17.57 8.23 1.06
N LEU A 55 16.43 7.99 0.40
CA LEU A 55 15.73 6.70 0.46
C LEU A 55 16.02 5.91 -0.81
N HIS A 56 16.61 4.74 -0.63
CA HIS A 56 16.80 3.75 -1.68
C HIS A 56 15.53 2.92 -1.84
N VAL A 57 15.00 2.88 -3.06
CA VAL A 57 13.89 2.00 -3.43
C VAL A 57 14.40 1.02 -4.50
N PRO A 58 14.55 -0.27 -4.15
CA PRO A 58 14.95 -1.29 -5.11
C PRO A 58 14.00 -1.36 -6.31
N ALA A 59 14.56 -1.67 -7.48
CA ALA A 59 13.81 -1.76 -8.74
C ALA A 59 12.67 -2.79 -8.68
N ASP A 60 12.87 -3.91 -7.96
CA ASP A 60 11.84 -4.94 -7.82
C ASP A 60 10.65 -4.46 -6.98
N VAL A 61 10.89 -3.64 -5.95
CA VAL A 61 9.82 -2.98 -5.18
C VAL A 61 9.02 -2.05 -6.09
N GLY A 62 9.71 -1.26 -6.91
CA GLY A 62 9.08 -0.39 -7.92
C GLY A 62 8.17 -1.20 -8.86
N ARG A 63 8.71 -2.25 -9.50
CA ARG A 63 7.95 -3.10 -10.41
C ARG A 63 6.75 -3.79 -9.76
N ARG A 64 6.90 -4.31 -8.53
CA ARG A 64 5.79 -4.95 -7.80
C ARG A 64 4.68 -3.94 -7.47
N THR A 65 5.06 -2.73 -7.10
CA THR A 65 4.13 -1.64 -6.79
C THR A 65 3.38 -1.20 -8.04
N GLU A 66 4.08 -0.93 -9.14
CA GLU A 66 3.48 -0.57 -10.42
C GLU A 66 2.53 -1.65 -10.91
N ALA A 67 2.96 -2.91 -10.92
CA ALA A 67 2.10 -4.02 -11.32
C ALA A 67 0.85 -4.17 -10.44
N ALA A 68 0.93 -3.85 -9.15
CA ALA A 68 -0.23 -3.87 -8.25
C ALA A 68 -1.21 -2.73 -8.57
N VAL A 69 -0.69 -1.51 -8.80
CA VAL A 69 -1.49 -0.35 -9.19
C VAL A 69 -2.15 -0.58 -10.54
N ASP A 70 -1.41 -1.07 -11.53
CA ASP A 70 -1.95 -1.37 -12.87
C ASP A 70 -3.08 -2.40 -12.81
N ARG A 71 -2.94 -3.44 -11.99
CA ARG A 71 -4.02 -4.42 -11.77
C ARG A 71 -5.25 -3.77 -11.15
N ALA A 72 -5.06 -2.87 -10.18
CA ALA A 72 -6.17 -2.16 -9.54
C ALA A 72 -6.87 -1.21 -10.52
N VAL A 73 -6.12 -0.43 -11.29
CA VAL A 73 -6.66 0.47 -12.33
C VAL A 73 -7.43 -0.34 -13.37
N ALA A 74 -6.84 -1.43 -13.88
CA ALA A 74 -7.49 -2.28 -14.86
C ALA A 74 -8.76 -2.94 -14.30
N ALA A 75 -8.77 -3.35 -13.03
CA ALA A 75 -9.97 -3.91 -12.38
C ALA A 75 -11.06 -2.84 -12.24
N PHE A 76 -10.72 -1.64 -11.79
CA PHE A 76 -11.66 -0.54 -11.64
C PHE A 76 -12.24 -0.10 -12.99
N SER A 77 -11.43 -0.04 -14.05
CA SER A 77 -11.95 0.24 -15.39
C SER A 77 -12.99 -0.78 -15.86
N ARG A 78 -12.88 -2.05 -15.45
CA ARG A 78 -13.89 -3.09 -15.74
C ARG A 78 -15.16 -2.94 -14.92
N MET A 79 -15.11 -2.27 -13.76
CA MET A 79 -16.31 -2.07 -12.93
C MET A 79 -17.41 -1.28 -13.65
N GLY A 80 -17.06 -0.42 -14.62
CA GLY A 80 -18.06 0.32 -15.40
C GLY A 80 -18.97 -0.57 -16.28
N ALA A 81 -18.70 -1.87 -16.39
CA ALA A 81 -19.55 -2.83 -17.09
C ALA A 81 -20.34 -3.74 -16.14
N VAL A 82 -20.18 -3.59 -14.82
CA VAL A 82 -20.87 -4.39 -13.81
C VAL A 82 -22.26 -3.80 -13.59
N THR A 83 -23.26 -4.66 -13.52
CA THR A 83 -24.66 -4.28 -13.28
C THR A 83 -24.95 -4.10 -11.78
N ASP A 84 -26.00 -3.34 -11.45
CA ASP A 84 -26.42 -3.15 -10.07
C ASP A 84 -26.75 -4.49 -9.39
N ASP A 85 -27.40 -5.42 -10.11
CA ASP A 85 -27.69 -6.78 -9.62
C ASP A 85 -26.40 -7.55 -9.24
N GLU A 86 -25.33 -7.41 -10.03
CA GLU A 86 -24.03 -8.03 -9.73
C GLU A 86 -23.34 -7.36 -8.54
N ILE A 87 -23.51 -6.04 -8.36
CA ILE A 87 -23.01 -5.30 -7.19
C ILE A 87 -23.73 -5.77 -5.93
N SER A 88 -25.07 -5.84 -5.96
CA SER A 88 -25.86 -6.36 -4.84
C SER A 88 -25.51 -7.80 -4.51
N ALA A 89 -25.37 -8.67 -5.53
CA ALA A 89 -24.97 -10.06 -5.33
C ALA A 89 -23.57 -10.20 -4.71
N PHE A 90 -22.63 -9.31 -5.04
CA PHE A 90 -21.32 -9.28 -4.39
C PHE A 90 -21.42 -8.96 -2.90
N PHE A 91 -22.19 -7.94 -2.52
CA PHE A 91 -22.35 -7.54 -1.13
C PHE A 91 -23.05 -8.62 -0.30
N GLU A 92 -24.11 -9.25 -0.82
CA GLU A 92 -24.78 -10.36 -0.15
C GLU A 92 -23.86 -11.57 0.02
N ALA A 93 -23.16 -11.97 -1.06
CA ALA A 93 -22.25 -13.11 -1.01
C ALA A 93 -21.05 -12.88 -0.07
N PHE A 94 -20.69 -11.62 0.18
CA PHE A 94 -19.68 -11.25 1.18
C PHE A 94 -20.28 -11.30 2.60
N ALA A 95 -21.46 -10.72 2.80
CA ALA A 95 -22.16 -10.78 4.08
C ALA A 95 -22.36 -12.24 4.54
N ASP A 96 -22.83 -13.11 3.65
CA ASP A 96 -23.06 -14.53 3.94
C ASP A 96 -21.76 -15.28 4.29
N ARG A 97 -20.64 -14.96 3.63
CA ARG A 97 -19.33 -15.54 3.97
C ARG A 97 -18.79 -15.04 5.30
N LEU A 98 -19.11 -13.81 5.69
CA LEU A 98 -18.78 -13.32 7.02
C LEU A 98 -19.67 -13.96 8.07
N ASP A 99 -20.93 -14.29 7.77
CA ASP A 99 -21.87 -14.93 8.70
C ASP A 99 -21.61 -16.45 8.87
N ASP A 100 -21.00 -17.08 7.87
CA ASP A 100 -20.56 -18.48 7.93
C ASP A 100 -19.38 -18.67 8.90
N ASP A 101 -19.60 -19.44 9.97
CA ASP A 101 -18.61 -19.68 11.02
C ASP A 101 -17.37 -20.45 10.54
N ASP A 102 -17.52 -21.38 9.60
CA ASP A 102 -16.41 -22.17 9.07
C ASP A 102 -15.51 -21.29 8.17
N ALA A 103 -16.13 -20.40 7.38
CA ALA A 103 -15.41 -19.42 6.57
C ALA A 103 -14.75 -18.34 7.43
N PHE A 104 -15.36 -17.96 8.55
CA PHE A 104 -14.85 -16.92 9.44
C PHE A 104 -13.79 -17.42 10.43
N ALA A 105 -13.81 -18.69 10.83
CA ALA A 105 -12.85 -19.30 11.75
C ALA A 105 -11.37 -18.96 11.47
N PRO A 106 -10.83 -19.06 10.24
CA PRO A 106 -9.44 -18.69 9.97
C PRO A 106 -9.14 -17.20 10.16
N ILE A 107 -10.12 -16.32 9.94
CA ILE A 107 -9.98 -14.88 10.19
C ILE A 107 -9.89 -14.62 11.69
N ALA A 108 -10.75 -15.26 12.48
CA ALA A 108 -10.75 -15.16 13.94
C ALA A 108 -9.44 -15.69 14.54
N GLU A 109 -8.92 -16.81 14.04
CA GLU A 109 -7.63 -17.38 14.46
C GLU A 109 -6.46 -16.41 14.17
N ALA A 110 -6.42 -15.84 12.97
CA ALA A 110 -5.40 -14.86 12.59
C ALA A 110 -5.47 -13.60 13.48
N ASN A 111 -6.68 -13.09 13.75
CA ASN A 111 -6.86 -11.95 14.63
C ASN A 111 -6.41 -12.24 16.07
N ALA A 112 -6.73 -13.43 16.60
CA ALA A 112 -6.30 -13.86 17.92
C ALA A 112 -4.76 -13.93 18.02
N ALA A 113 -4.09 -14.43 16.98
CA ALA A 113 -2.63 -14.45 16.90
C ALA A 113 -2.04 -13.03 16.91
N ASP A 114 -2.61 -12.11 16.14
CA ASP A 114 -2.18 -10.71 16.11
C ASP A 114 -2.38 -10.00 17.46
N VAL A 115 -3.51 -10.24 18.12
CA VAL A 115 -3.81 -9.72 19.46
C VAL A 115 -2.81 -10.25 20.49
N ALA A 116 -2.53 -11.56 20.49
CA ALA A 116 -1.54 -12.16 21.37
C ALA A 116 -0.15 -11.55 21.14
N ALA A 117 0.23 -11.38 19.87
CA ALA A 117 1.53 -10.81 19.50
C ALA A 117 1.65 -9.32 19.84
N ALA A 118 0.55 -8.55 19.80
CA ALA A 118 0.50 -7.15 20.22
C ALA A 118 0.60 -7.02 21.75
N ASN A 119 -0.14 -7.85 22.48
CA ASN A 119 -0.09 -7.92 23.95
C ASN A 119 1.33 -8.28 24.45
N ALA A 120 1.99 -9.26 23.82
CA ALA A 120 3.37 -9.64 24.16
C ALA A 120 4.38 -8.48 23.96
N ARG A 121 4.05 -7.52 23.09
CA ARG A 121 4.86 -6.31 22.85
C ARG A 121 4.41 -5.10 23.69
N GLY A 122 3.47 -5.27 24.61
CA GLY A 122 2.92 -4.19 25.43
C GLY A 122 2.16 -3.12 24.63
N ARG A 123 1.63 -3.47 23.44
CA ARG A 123 0.88 -2.56 22.57
C ARG A 123 -0.61 -2.65 22.86
N SER A 124 -1.33 -1.53 22.67
CA SER A 124 -2.80 -1.52 22.73
C SER A 124 -3.39 -2.41 21.65
N THR A 125 -4.44 -3.16 22.01
CA THR A 125 -5.20 -4.05 21.13
C THR A 125 -6.61 -3.54 20.84
N THR A 126 -7.00 -2.37 21.36
CA THR A 126 -8.37 -1.85 21.29
C THR A 126 -8.90 -1.70 19.85
N ARG A 127 -8.04 -1.36 18.89
CA ARG A 127 -8.39 -1.27 17.46
C ARG A 127 -8.04 -2.52 16.65
N LEU A 128 -7.58 -3.57 17.34
CA LEU A 128 -7.10 -4.80 16.72
C LEU A 128 -8.06 -5.97 16.96
N VAL A 129 -8.70 -6.05 18.13
CA VAL A 129 -9.65 -7.13 18.44
C VAL A 129 -10.86 -7.06 17.51
N LEU A 130 -11.13 -8.16 16.81
CA LEU A 130 -12.34 -8.37 16.02
C LEU A 130 -13.38 -9.10 16.88
N SER A 131 -14.35 -8.37 17.42
CA SER A 131 -15.41 -8.95 18.26
C SER A 131 -16.59 -9.46 17.45
N ASP A 132 -17.43 -10.29 18.08
CA ASP A 132 -18.69 -10.76 17.48
C ASP A 132 -19.61 -9.60 17.09
N THR A 133 -19.66 -8.53 17.91
CA THR A 133 -20.40 -7.32 17.57
C THR A 133 -19.84 -6.63 16.33
N MET A 134 -18.51 -6.51 16.20
CA MET A 134 -17.91 -5.93 14.98
C MET A 134 -18.21 -6.78 13.75
N ARG A 135 -18.18 -8.11 13.87
CA ARG A 135 -18.55 -9.03 12.79
C ARG A 135 -20.02 -8.82 12.38
N ALA A 136 -20.93 -8.75 13.34
CA ALA A 136 -22.35 -8.49 13.08
C ALA A 136 -22.57 -7.12 12.42
N ASP A 137 -21.95 -6.06 12.94
CA ASP A 137 -22.04 -4.70 12.38
C ASP A 137 -21.50 -4.64 10.93
N MET A 138 -20.43 -5.39 10.63
CA MET A 138 -19.89 -5.52 9.26
C MET A 138 -20.88 -6.20 8.32
N ILE A 139 -21.51 -7.29 8.77
CA ILE A 139 -22.53 -8.03 8.01
C ILE A 139 -23.73 -7.11 7.71
N ASP A 140 -24.24 -6.43 8.73
CA ASP A 140 -25.37 -5.50 8.59
C ASP A 140 -25.04 -4.33 7.64
N GLY A 141 -23.81 -3.81 7.72
CA GLY A 141 -23.32 -2.79 6.79
C GLY A 141 -23.32 -3.27 5.33
N LEU A 142 -22.79 -4.47 5.07
CA LEU A 142 -22.77 -5.05 3.72
C LEU A 142 -24.19 -5.28 3.18
N ARG A 143 -25.11 -5.79 4.00
CA ARG A 143 -26.51 -5.98 3.62
C ARG A 143 -27.23 -4.66 3.34
N THR A 144 -26.87 -3.59 4.06
CA THR A 144 -27.37 -2.24 3.76
C THR A 144 -26.91 -1.76 2.38
N TRP A 145 -25.65 -2.01 2.01
CA TRP A 145 -25.14 -1.69 0.68
C TRP A 145 -25.76 -2.53 -0.43
N ALA A 146 -26.03 -3.81 -0.18
CA ALA A 146 -26.70 -4.67 -1.14
C ALA A 146 -28.11 -4.17 -1.50
N ALA A 147 -28.81 -3.59 -0.52
CA ALA A 147 -30.16 -3.06 -0.67
C ALA A 147 -30.21 -1.59 -1.13
N ALA A 148 -29.06 -0.92 -1.28
CA ALA A 148 -29.02 0.46 -1.74
C ALA A 148 -29.32 0.53 -3.25
N GLU A 149 -30.25 1.41 -3.65
CA GLU A 149 -30.45 1.75 -5.06
C GLU A 149 -29.18 2.43 -5.59
N SER A 150 -28.66 1.94 -6.73
CA SER A 150 -27.46 2.46 -7.40
C SER A 150 -27.81 3.40 -8.56
#